data_AF-A0A7C2KJB1-F1
#
_entry.id   AF-A0A7C2KJB1-F1
#
_cell.length_a   1.000
_cell.length_b   1.000
_cell.length_c   1.000
_cell.angle_alpha   90.00
_cell.angle_beta   90.00
_cell.angle_gamma   90.00
#
_symmetry.space_group_name_H-M   'P 1'
#
loop_
_entity.id
_entity.type
_entity.pdbx_description
1 polymer ?
#
loop_
_entity_poly.entity_id
_entity_poly.type
_entity_poly.pdbx_seq_one_letter_code
_entity_poly.pdbx_strand_id
1 'polypeptide(L)'
;MFITFIRKYLYLLKKENLTTLIGFTLMMMVITSLSFYYFEVGQAHTSINNIYDSFWWSIVTFTTVGYGDIYPVTAGGKVVAIFAMIFGIGFVGTFMASIASIMIQARTKELRGMKKLSLKDHLIICGYNKQKVERFIMEFRSDVQFQDIPIVIVSDSIEYHPLQDMPHVHFIQGETTDEATLQKACIKYASKVIVIAESNQ
;
A
#
# COMPACT_ATOMS: atom_id res chain seq x y z
N MET A 1 -10.08 -15.74 -4.71
CA MET A 1 -9.54 -14.37 -4.96
C MET A 1 -9.58 -13.51 -3.69
N PHE A 2 -10.70 -13.48 -2.95
CA PHE A 2 -10.82 -12.75 -1.66
C PHE A 2 -9.89 -13.29 -0.56
N ILE A 3 -9.80 -14.61 -0.38
CA ILE A 3 -8.95 -15.24 0.65
C ILE A 3 -7.45 -15.03 0.36
N THR A 4 -7.05 -15.04 -0.92
CA THR A 4 -5.67 -14.74 -1.33
C THR A 4 -5.34 -13.26 -1.17
N PHE A 5 -6.31 -12.36 -1.41
CA PHE A 5 -6.18 -10.94 -1.12
C PHE A 5 -6.03 -10.70 0.39
N ILE A 6 -6.86 -11.35 1.22
CA ILE A 6 -6.78 -11.27 2.69
C ILE A 6 -5.46 -11.84 3.20
N ARG A 7 -4.98 -12.99 2.71
CA ARG A 7 -3.67 -13.55 3.12
C ARG A 7 -2.51 -12.66 2.69
N LYS A 8 -2.58 -12.06 1.51
CA LYS A 8 -1.56 -11.11 1.03
C LYS A 8 -1.59 -9.81 1.83
N TYR A 9 -2.78 -9.33 2.19
CA TYR A 9 -2.99 -8.18 3.05
C TYR A 9 -2.46 -8.45 4.47
N LEU A 10 -2.83 -9.57 5.09
CA LEU A 10 -2.30 -10.03 6.38
C LEU A 10 -0.78 -10.22 6.37
N TYR A 11 -0.20 -10.71 5.27
CA TYR A 11 1.25 -10.86 5.11
C TYR A 11 1.97 -9.50 5.02
N LEU A 12 1.35 -8.50 4.38
CA LEU A 12 1.85 -7.13 4.33
C LEU A 12 1.72 -6.42 5.70
N LEU A 13 0.66 -6.72 6.48
CA LEU A 13 0.50 -6.27 7.86
C LEU A 13 1.50 -6.92 8.83
N LYS A 14 2.03 -8.11 8.53
CA LYS A 14 2.97 -8.86 9.38
C LYS A 14 4.42 -8.39 9.25
N LYS A 15 4.73 -7.55 8.26
CA LYS A 15 6.09 -7.08 7.97
C LYS A 15 6.48 -5.82 8.77
N GLU A 16 5.53 -5.23 9.50
CA GLU A 16 5.67 -4.05 10.36
C GLU A 16 5.05 -4.36 11.75
N ASN A 17 5.37 -3.56 12.78
CA ASN A 17 4.80 -3.64 14.15
C ASN A 17 3.25 -3.49 14.22
N LEU A 18 2.59 -3.40 13.07
CA LEU A 18 1.17 -3.19 12.87
C LEU A 18 0.31 -4.38 13.34
N THR A 19 0.79 -5.61 13.21
CA THR A 19 0.05 -6.77 13.77
C THR A 19 -0.03 -6.69 15.29
N THR A 20 1.07 -6.31 15.94
CA THR A 20 1.14 -6.07 17.39
C THR A 20 0.24 -4.92 17.80
N LEU A 21 0.22 -3.83 17.01
CA LEU A 21 -0.62 -2.66 17.25
C LEU A 21 -2.11 -2.99 17.14
N ILE A 22 -2.53 -3.70 16.10
CA ILE A 22 -3.94 -4.14 15.93
C ILE A 22 -4.34 -5.06 17.09
N GLY A 23 -3.48 -6.00 17.48
CA GLY A 23 -3.74 -6.88 18.63
C GLY A 23 -3.88 -6.09 19.94
N PHE A 24 -3.00 -5.11 20.17
CA PHE A 24 -3.07 -4.22 21.33
C PHE A 24 -4.34 -3.38 21.34
N THR A 25 -4.73 -2.79 20.21
CA THR A 25 -5.98 -2.03 20.10
C THR A 25 -7.20 -2.90 20.38
N LEU A 26 -7.28 -4.10 19.79
CA LEU A 26 -8.39 -5.03 20.04
C LEU A 26 -8.47 -5.44 21.51
N MET A 27 -7.33 -5.65 22.17
CA MET A 27 -7.29 -5.94 23.61
C MET A 27 -7.84 -4.75 24.43
N MET A 28 -7.38 -3.53 24.14
CA MET A 28 -7.86 -2.32 24.82
C MET A 28 -9.35 -2.06 24.58
N MET A 29 -9.83 -2.40 23.39
CA MET A 29 -11.23 -2.28 23.00
C MET A 29 -12.14 -3.21 23.80
N VAL A 30 -11.71 -4.45 24.05
CA VAL A 30 -12.42 -5.40 24.93
C VAL A 30 -12.37 -4.93 26.38
N ILE A 31 -11.22 -4.46 26.87
CA ILE A 31 -11.08 -3.96 28.25
C ILE A 31 -12.01 -2.76 28.48
N THR A 32 -12.02 -1.80 27.56
CA THR A 32 -12.88 -0.61 27.65
C THR A 32 -14.36 -0.97 27.53
N SER A 33 -14.73 -1.90 26.65
CA SER A 33 -16.10 -2.42 26.52
C SER A 33 -16.61 -3.08 27.80
N LEU A 34 -15.80 -3.95 28.43
CA LEU A 34 -16.16 -4.61 29.69
C LEU A 34 -16.22 -3.63 30.86
N SER A 35 -15.26 -2.71 30.93
CA SER A 35 -15.23 -1.67 31.98
C SER A 35 -16.42 -0.73 31.85
N PHE A 36 -16.76 -0.33 30.63
CA PHE A 36 -17.92 0.50 30.35
C PHE A 36 -19.23 -0.20 30.72
N TYR A 37 -19.37 -1.48 30.36
CA TYR A 37 -20.51 -2.29 30.79
C TYR A 37 -20.62 -2.35 32.32
N TYR A 38 -19.51 -2.62 33.02
CA TYR A 38 -19.49 -2.71 34.48
C TYR A 38 -19.95 -1.43 35.17
N PHE A 39 -19.56 -0.25 34.67
CA PHE A 39 -19.92 1.02 35.29
C PHE A 39 -21.33 1.52 34.90
N GLU A 40 -21.83 1.18 33.72
CA GLU A 40 -23.11 1.70 33.22
C GLU A 40 -24.28 0.72 33.39
N VAL A 41 -24.06 -0.60 33.52
CA VAL A 41 -25.16 -1.56 33.62
C VAL A 41 -25.99 -1.35 34.88
N GLY A 42 -27.32 -1.29 34.73
CA GLY A 42 -28.27 -1.21 35.85
C GLY A 42 -28.37 0.16 36.51
N GLN A 43 -27.72 1.19 35.95
CA GLN A 43 -27.75 2.55 36.46
C GLN A 43 -28.92 3.35 35.85
N ALA A 44 -29.43 4.34 36.60
CA ALA A 44 -30.52 5.18 36.10
C ALA A 44 -30.05 6.02 34.91
N HIS A 45 -30.90 6.12 33.88
CA HIS A 45 -30.68 6.90 32.65
C HIS A 45 -29.58 6.42 31.70
N THR A 46 -29.11 5.18 31.83
CA THR A 46 -28.11 4.61 30.90
C THR A 46 -28.75 4.00 29.66
N SER A 47 -28.10 4.15 28.51
CA SER A 47 -28.54 3.58 27.23
C SER A 47 -28.10 2.12 27.00
N ILE A 48 -27.42 1.49 27.96
CA ILE A 48 -26.95 0.10 27.87
C ILE A 48 -28.03 -0.87 28.38
N ASN A 49 -28.32 -1.91 27.59
CA ASN A 49 -29.22 -3.01 27.98
C ASN A 49 -28.48 -4.35 28.08
N ASN A 50 -27.46 -4.57 27.25
CA ASN A 50 -26.71 -5.82 27.19
C ASN A 50 -25.20 -5.58 26.94
N ILE A 51 -24.41 -6.66 26.95
CA ILE A 51 -22.96 -6.59 26.72
C ILE A 51 -22.59 -6.26 25.26
N TYR A 52 -23.46 -6.54 24.29
CA TYR A 52 -23.24 -6.20 22.89
C TYR A 52 -23.31 -4.69 22.68
N ASP A 53 -24.16 -3.99 23.43
CA ASP A 53 -24.28 -2.53 23.44
C ASP A 53 -22.95 -1.86 23.86
N SER A 54 -22.26 -2.41 24.87
CA SER A 54 -20.97 -1.87 25.30
C SER A 54 -19.85 -2.16 24.30
N PHE A 55 -19.92 -3.30 23.58
CA PHE A 55 -18.98 -3.62 22.50
C PHE A 55 -19.19 -2.70 21.30
N TRP A 56 -20.45 -2.46 20.92
CA TRP A 56 -20.84 -1.48 19.91
C TRP A 56 -20.33 -0.07 20.24
N TRP A 57 -20.57 0.40 21.47
CA TRP A 57 -20.05 1.68 21.93
C TRP A 57 -18.52 1.79 21.80
N SER A 58 -17.80 0.73 22.16
CA SER A 58 -16.34 0.69 22.02
C SER A 58 -15.91 0.77 20.55
N ILE A 59 -16.58 0.07 19.63
CA ILE A 59 -16.34 0.21 18.16
C ILE A 59 -16.52 1.65 17.70
N VAL A 60 -17.67 2.23 17.99
CA VAL A 60 -18.05 3.56 17.52
C VAL A 60 -17.13 4.64 18.10
N THR A 61 -16.65 4.45 19.33
CA THR A 61 -15.71 5.37 19.99
C THR A 61 -14.28 5.23 19.46
N PHE A 62 -13.75 4.02 19.34
CA PHE A 62 -12.39 3.79 18.84
C PHE A 62 -12.22 4.18 17.37
N THR A 63 -13.28 4.03 16.58
CA THR A 63 -13.31 4.46 15.17
C THR A 63 -13.60 5.94 15.00
N THR A 64 -13.79 6.69 16.10
CA THR A 64 -14.12 8.12 16.11
C THR A 64 -15.42 8.50 15.39
N VAL A 65 -16.33 7.53 15.17
CA VAL A 65 -17.62 7.77 14.52
C VAL A 65 -18.57 8.50 15.47
N GLY A 66 -18.68 8.03 16.71
CA GLY A 66 -19.42 8.72 17.77
C GLY A 66 -20.90 9.01 17.48
N TYR A 67 -21.70 7.99 17.14
CA TYR A 67 -23.14 8.17 16.87
C TYR A 67 -23.92 8.83 18.02
N GLY A 68 -23.48 8.64 19.27
CA GLY A 68 -24.11 9.24 20.46
C GLY A 68 -25.39 8.54 20.90
N ASP A 69 -25.71 7.38 20.31
CA ASP A 69 -26.78 6.47 20.72
C ASP A 69 -26.52 5.84 22.09
N ILE A 70 -25.26 5.50 22.36
CA ILE A 70 -24.78 5.04 23.66
C ILE A 70 -23.67 5.96 24.15
N TYR A 71 -23.75 6.38 25.40
CA TYR A 71 -22.77 7.31 25.99
C TYR A 71 -22.63 7.09 27.51
N PRO A 72 -21.46 7.43 28.10
CA PRO A 72 -21.24 7.32 29.53
C PRO A 72 -22.09 8.33 30.33
N VAL A 73 -22.89 7.83 31.27
CA VAL A 73 -23.65 8.66 32.20
C VAL A 73 -22.92 8.75 33.55
N THR A 74 -22.33 7.64 33.99
CA THR A 74 -21.67 7.54 35.30
C THR A 74 -20.28 8.19 35.30
N ALA A 75 -19.81 8.58 36.49
CA ALA A 75 -18.45 9.11 36.64
C ALA A 75 -17.38 8.08 36.20
N GLY A 76 -17.57 6.81 36.54
CA GLY A 76 -16.67 5.71 36.14
C GLY A 76 -16.66 5.49 34.63
N GLY A 77 -17.85 5.44 34.00
CA GLY A 77 -17.97 5.32 32.55
C GLY A 77 -17.33 6.49 31.80
N LYS A 78 -17.42 7.71 32.33
CA LYS A 78 -16.74 8.89 31.74
C LYS A 78 -15.22 8.77 31.80
N VAL A 79 -14.65 8.24 32.90
CA VAL A 79 -13.21 7.97 32.98
C VAL A 79 -12.79 6.93 31.94
N VAL A 80 -13.54 5.83 31.81
CA VAL A 80 -13.29 4.79 30.79
C VAL A 80 -13.37 5.39 29.38
N ALA A 81 -14.34 6.25 29.12
CA ALA A 81 -14.50 6.92 27.83
C ALA A 81 -13.32 7.82 27.47
N ILE A 82 -12.76 8.57 28.42
CA ILE A 82 -11.57 9.40 28.19
C ILE A 82 -10.39 8.52 27.72
N PHE A 83 -10.15 7.39 28.39
CA PHE A 83 -9.11 6.45 27.96
C PHE A 83 -9.42 5.90 26.56
N ALA A 84 -10.65 5.44 26.31
CA ALA A 84 -11.07 4.92 25.02
C ALA A 84 -10.85 5.93 23.88
N MET A 85 -11.13 7.22 24.10
CA MET A 85 -10.91 8.29 23.12
C MET A 85 -9.42 8.50 22.82
N ILE A 86 -8.55 8.54 23.83
CA ILE A 86 -7.10 8.70 23.65
C ILE A 86 -6.53 7.54 22.82
N PHE A 87 -6.91 6.30 23.15
CA PHE A 87 -6.47 5.12 22.39
C PHE A 87 -7.09 5.05 20.99
N GLY A 88 -8.35 5.47 20.83
CA GLY A 88 -9.03 5.53 19.54
C GLY A 88 -8.34 6.44 18.54
N ILE A 89 -7.98 7.67 18.95
CA ILE A 89 -7.26 8.61 18.07
C ILE A 89 -5.90 8.05 17.65
N GLY A 90 -5.15 7.46 18.60
CA GLY A 90 -3.87 6.82 18.29
C GLY A 90 -4.01 5.67 17.28
N PHE A 91 -5.06 4.86 17.42
CA PHE A 91 -5.37 3.78 16.48
C PHE A 91 -5.69 4.30 15.08
N VAL A 92 -6.61 5.26 14.95
CA VAL A 92 -7.01 5.80 13.62
C VAL A 92 -5.81 6.42 12.90
N GLY A 93 -4.99 7.21 13.60
CA GLY A 93 -3.81 7.86 13.00
C GLY A 93 -2.78 6.86 12.48
N THR A 94 -2.45 5.85 13.29
CA THR A 94 -1.49 4.80 12.91
C THR A 94 -2.02 3.88 11.81
N PHE A 95 -3.32 3.57 11.83
CA PHE A 95 -3.98 2.81 10.78
C PHE A 95 -3.90 3.53 9.43
N MET A 96 -4.22 4.82 9.40
CA MET A 96 -4.13 5.64 8.18
C MET A 96 -2.69 5.76 7.68
N ALA A 97 -1.72 6.01 8.56
CA ALA A 97 -0.31 6.07 8.19
C ALA A 97 0.21 4.75 7.59
N SER A 98 -0.28 3.62 8.10
CA SER A 98 0.07 2.30 7.58
C SER A 98 -0.44 2.08 6.16
N ILE A 99 -1.70 2.46 5.89
CA ILE A 99 -2.27 2.38 4.53
C ILE A 99 -1.46 3.26 3.58
N ALA A 100 -1.15 4.50 3.98
CA ALA A 100 -0.34 5.41 3.19
C ALA A 100 1.05 4.81 2.89
N SER A 101 1.72 4.22 3.89
CA SER A 101 3.02 3.56 3.71
C SER A 101 2.95 2.40 2.72
N ILE A 102 1.90 1.56 2.76
CA ILE A 102 1.71 0.47 1.80
C ILE A 102 1.57 1.02 0.37
N MET A 103 0.79 2.10 0.18
CA MET A 103 0.63 2.74 -1.12
C MET A 103 1.94 3.34 -1.63
N ILE A 104 2.68 4.03 -0.76
CA ILE A 104 3.98 4.60 -1.09
C ILE A 104 4.96 3.50 -1.46
N GLN A 105 5.07 2.43 -0.67
CA GLN A 105 5.93 1.28 -0.97
C GLN A 105 5.57 0.61 -2.29
N ALA A 106 4.27 0.46 -2.58
CA ALA A 106 3.81 -0.08 -3.85
C ALA A 106 4.24 0.81 -5.03
N ARG A 107 4.09 2.13 -4.90
CA ARG A 107 4.52 3.10 -5.91
C ARG A 107 6.04 3.13 -6.06
N THR A 108 6.79 3.15 -4.97
CA THR A 108 8.26 3.10 -4.97
C THR A 108 8.77 1.82 -5.63
N LYS A 109 8.12 0.68 -5.40
CA LYS A 109 8.49 -0.60 -6.05
C LYS A 109 8.25 -0.57 -7.56
N GLU A 110 7.18 0.10 -8.01
CA GLU A 110 6.92 0.33 -9.43
C GLU A 110 7.94 1.28 -10.04
N LEU A 111 8.24 2.40 -9.38
CA LEU A 111 9.25 3.36 -9.84
C LEU A 111 10.65 2.74 -9.87
N ARG A 112 11.00 1.88 -8.93
CA ARG A 112 12.28 1.15 -8.95
C ARG A 112 12.31 0.01 -9.98
N GLY A 113 11.29 -0.17 -10.82
CA GLY A 113 11.28 -1.23 -11.82
C GLY A 113 11.37 -2.65 -11.25
N MET A 114 10.94 -2.86 -10.00
CA MET A 114 11.02 -4.17 -9.33
C MET A 114 9.77 -5.02 -9.58
N LYS A 115 8.80 -4.52 -10.35
CA LYS A 115 7.54 -5.18 -10.67
C LYS A 115 7.71 -6.00 -11.95
N LYS A 116 7.37 -7.29 -11.90
CA LYS A 116 7.29 -8.13 -13.11
C LYS A 116 6.23 -7.57 -14.05
N LEU A 117 6.58 -7.40 -15.32
CA LEU A 117 5.67 -6.94 -16.35
C LEU A 117 4.86 -8.12 -16.91
N SER A 118 3.79 -7.80 -17.64
CA SER A 118 2.96 -8.76 -18.36
C SER A 118 2.61 -8.14 -19.71
N LEU A 119 3.61 -8.04 -20.58
CA LEU A 119 3.52 -7.42 -21.89
C LEU A 119 3.79 -8.45 -22.99
N LYS A 120 3.28 -8.15 -24.19
CA LYS A 120 3.56 -8.85 -25.45
C LYS A 120 3.79 -7.82 -26.54
N ASP A 121 4.54 -8.23 -27.55
CA ASP A 121 4.83 -7.44 -28.76
C ASP A 121 5.49 -6.09 -28.48
N HIS A 122 6.28 -6.01 -27.40
CA HIS A 122 6.94 -4.80 -26.92
C HIS A 122 8.41 -4.72 -27.34
N LEU A 123 8.96 -3.50 -27.26
CA LEU A 123 10.39 -3.23 -27.46
C LEU A 123 11.12 -3.25 -26.12
N ILE A 124 12.27 -3.93 -26.06
CA ILE A 124 13.18 -3.85 -24.90
C ILE A 124 14.41 -3.02 -25.27
N ILE A 125 14.78 -2.09 -24.38
CA ILE A 125 16.03 -1.33 -24.46
C ILE A 125 16.92 -1.76 -23.28
N CYS A 126 18.06 -2.37 -23.57
CA CYS A 126 19.07 -2.78 -22.59
C CYS A 126 20.10 -1.66 -22.43
N GLY A 127 20.27 -1.20 -21.19
CA GLY A 127 21.14 -0.07 -20.84
C GLY A 127 20.40 1.27 -20.90
N TYR A 128 20.91 2.25 -20.16
CA TYR A 128 20.30 3.58 -20.11
C TYR A 128 21.33 4.68 -20.29
N ASN A 129 21.19 5.43 -21.38
CA ASN A 129 21.84 6.72 -21.56
C ASN A 129 20.75 7.74 -21.86
N LYS A 130 20.60 8.75 -20.97
CA LYS A 130 19.50 9.71 -21.00
C LYS A 130 19.27 10.30 -22.39
N GLN A 131 20.31 10.86 -23.00
CA GLN A 131 20.18 11.55 -24.29
C GLN A 131 19.87 10.58 -25.44
N LYS A 132 20.53 9.41 -25.49
CA LYS A 132 20.32 8.42 -26.56
C LYS A 132 18.93 7.80 -26.49
N VAL A 133 18.49 7.41 -25.29
CA VAL A 133 17.20 6.75 -25.07
C VAL A 133 16.05 7.71 -25.31
N GLU A 134 16.09 8.92 -24.74
CA GLU A 134 15.03 9.92 -24.95
C GLU A 134 14.88 10.28 -26.44
N ARG A 135 15.99 10.53 -27.14
CA ARG A 135 15.96 10.81 -28.58
C ARG A 135 15.38 9.64 -29.37
N PHE A 136 15.84 8.42 -29.09
CA PHE A 136 15.34 7.23 -29.76
C PHE A 136 13.83 7.06 -29.55
N ILE A 137 13.33 7.23 -28.34
CA ILE A 137 11.89 7.09 -28.04
C ILE A 137 11.07 8.14 -28.78
N MET A 138 11.53 9.41 -28.82
CA MET A 138 10.84 10.47 -29.56
C MET A 138 10.78 10.17 -31.07
N GLU A 139 11.90 9.74 -31.66
CA GLU A 139 11.97 9.39 -33.07
C GLU A 139 11.11 8.16 -33.39
N PHE A 140 11.23 7.11 -32.57
CA PHE A 140 10.46 5.88 -32.71
C PHE A 140 8.96 6.14 -32.65
N ARG A 141 8.50 7.04 -31.77
CA ARG A 141 7.09 7.40 -31.62
C ARG A 141 6.57 8.40 -32.65
N SER A 142 7.45 9.01 -33.45
CA SER A 142 7.02 9.91 -34.52
C SER A 142 6.38 9.16 -35.69
N ASP A 143 6.59 7.84 -35.78
CA ASP A 143 5.86 6.97 -36.69
C ASP A 143 4.55 6.49 -36.04
N VAL A 144 3.43 6.70 -36.74
CA VAL A 144 2.08 6.31 -36.29
C VAL A 144 1.99 4.82 -36.00
N GLN A 145 2.76 3.98 -36.70
CA GLN A 145 2.77 2.52 -36.47
C GLN A 145 3.35 2.13 -35.10
N PHE A 146 4.15 3.00 -34.49
CA PHE A 146 4.94 2.71 -33.29
C PHE A 146 4.52 3.55 -32.08
N GLN A 147 3.55 4.46 -32.24
CA GLN A 147 3.12 5.43 -31.23
C GLN A 147 2.73 4.79 -29.88
N ASP A 148 2.05 3.64 -29.92
CA ASP A 148 1.50 2.95 -28.75
C ASP A 148 2.25 1.66 -28.37
N ILE A 149 3.36 1.34 -29.06
CA ILE A 149 4.12 0.14 -28.74
C ILE A 149 4.75 0.31 -27.35
N PRO A 150 4.53 -0.65 -26.41
CA PRO A 150 5.16 -0.59 -25.11
C PRO A 150 6.68 -0.68 -25.23
N ILE A 151 7.39 0.19 -24.51
CA ILE A 151 8.85 0.19 -24.44
C ILE A 151 9.27 -0.16 -23.03
N VAL A 152 10.15 -1.14 -22.85
CA VAL A 152 10.68 -1.56 -21.56
C VAL A 152 12.17 -1.26 -21.51
N ILE A 153 12.56 -0.36 -20.61
CA ILE A 153 13.96 -0.04 -20.34
C ILE A 153 14.46 -0.98 -19.24
N VAL A 154 15.59 -1.66 -19.47
CA VAL A 154 16.26 -2.53 -18.50
C VAL A 154 17.63 -1.96 -18.21
N SER A 155 17.87 -1.55 -16.96
CA SER A 155 19.17 -0.97 -16.56
C SER A 155 19.41 -1.16 -15.06
N ASP A 156 20.66 -1.36 -14.69
CA ASP A 156 21.18 -1.35 -13.31
C ASP A 156 21.87 -0.02 -12.95
N SER A 157 22.29 0.76 -13.95
CA SER A 157 22.91 2.07 -13.81
C SER A 157 22.01 3.17 -13.22
N ILE A 158 20.71 2.92 -13.10
CA ILE A 158 19.72 3.84 -12.52
C ILE A 158 18.80 3.15 -11.52
N GLU A 159 18.45 3.85 -10.44
CA GLU A 159 17.63 3.27 -9.37
C GLU A 159 16.11 3.43 -9.62
N TYR A 160 15.70 4.50 -10.31
CA TYR A 160 14.29 4.85 -10.51
C TYR A 160 13.96 5.02 -11.99
N HIS A 161 12.68 4.83 -12.32
CA HIS A 161 12.12 4.95 -13.66
C HIS A 161 12.43 6.33 -14.24
N PRO A 162 13.27 6.41 -15.27
CA PRO A 162 13.80 7.70 -15.72
C PRO A 162 12.78 8.52 -16.52
N LEU A 163 11.84 7.83 -17.19
CA LEU A 163 10.87 8.43 -18.12
C LEU A 163 9.43 8.19 -17.66
N GLN A 164 9.14 8.40 -16.37
CA GLN A 164 7.85 8.07 -15.77
C GLN A 164 6.66 8.86 -16.36
N ASP A 165 6.94 10.04 -16.93
CA ASP A 165 5.93 10.93 -17.52
C ASP A 165 5.60 10.56 -18.97
N MET A 166 6.38 9.66 -19.59
CA MET A 166 6.14 9.19 -20.95
C MET A 166 5.16 8.00 -20.93
N PRO A 167 4.02 8.07 -21.66
CA PRO A 167 3.02 7.00 -21.67
C PRO A 167 3.60 5.73 -22.30
N HIS A 168 3.19 4.53 -21.91
CA HIS A 168 3.67 3.25 -22.48
C HIS A 168 5.20 3.01 -22.38
N VAL A 169 5.92 3.75 -21.53
CA VAL A 169 7.30 3.43 -21.16
C VAL A 169 7.28 2.75 -19.80
N HIS A 170 7.98 1.63 -19.70
CA HIS A 170 8.14 0.84 -18.49
C HIS A 170 9.62 0.69 -18.16
N PHE A 171 9.92 0.45 -16.89
CA PHE A 171 11.28 0.27 -16.40
C PHE A 171 11.39 -1.02 -15.59
N ILE A 172 12.50 -1.74 -15.79
CA ILE A 172 12.94 -2.84 -14.96
C ILE A 172 14.35 -2.52 -14.48
N GLN A 173 14.54 -2.47 -13.17
CA GLN A 173 15.87 -2.33 -12.59
C GLN A 173 16.54 -3.70 -12.52
N GLY A 174 17.75 -3.79 -13.07
CA GLY A 174 18.60 -4.97 -12.96
C GLY A 174 19.59 -5.09 -14.11
N GLU A 175 20.55 -5.99 -13.95
CA GLU A 175 21.57 -6.26 -14.95
C GLU A 175 20.94 -6.83 -16.23
N THR A 176 21.41 -6.37 -17.38
CA THR A 176 20.91 -6.81 -18.70
C THR A 176 21.38 -8.22 -19.07
N THR A 177 22.35 -8.75 -18.34
CA THR A 177 22.89 -10.11 -18.45
C THR A 177 22.17 -11.12 -17.56
N ASP A 178 21.41 -10.66 -16.55
CA ASP A 178 20.67 -11.53 -15.63
C ASP A 178 19.38 -12.04 -16.27
N GLU A 179 19.28 -13.36 -16.44
CA GLU A 179 18.10 -14.00 -17.00
C GLU A 179 16.83 -13.69 -16.18
N ALA A 180 16.94 -13.64 -14.85
CA ALA A 180 15.77 -13.36 -14.01
C ALA A 180 15.22 -11.94 -14.24
N THR A 181 16.11 -10.97 -14.47
CA THR A 181 15.75 -9.60 -14.84
C THR A 181 15.10 -9.53 -16.22
N LEU A 182 15.67 -10.19 -17.23
CA LEU A 182 15.07 -10.26 -18.58
C LEU A 182 13.70 -10.98 -18.59
N GLN A 183 13.52 -11.99 -17.74
CA GLN A 183 12.23 -12.63 -17.53
C GLN A 183 11.19 -11.69 -16.90
N LYS A 184 11.60 -10.79 -15.99
CA LYS A 184 10.70 -9.73 -15.46
C LYS A 184 10.28 -8.75 -16.54
N ALA A 185 11.16 -8.50 -17.53
CA ALA A 185 10.91 -7.66 -18.70
C ALA A 185 10.15 -8.38 -19.84
N CYS A 186 9.69 -9.63 -19.62
CA CYS A 186 8.96 -10.41 -20.63
C CYS A 186 9.74 -10.64 -21.93
N ILE A 187 11.07 -10.81 -21.88
CA ILE A 187 11.91 -10.95 -23.09
C ILE A 187 11.41 -11.99 -24.11
N LYS A 188 10.81 -13.09 -23.66
CA LYS A 188 10.26 -14.14 -24.53
C LYS A 188 9.13 -13.67 -25.45
N TYR A 189 8.47 -12.56 -25.12
CA TYR A 189 7.35 -11.99 -25.87
C TYR A 189 7.69 -10.64 -26.49
N ALA A 190 8.96 -10.22 -26.44
CA ALA A 190 9.40 -8.97 -27.04
C ALA A 190 9.52 -9.13 -28.56
N SER A 191 9.04 -8.12 -29.29
CA SER A 191 9.17 -8.07 -30.76
C SER A 191 10.59 -7.73 -31.18
N LYS A 192 11.26 -6.87 -30.41
CA LYS A 192 12.57 -6.30 -30.72
C LYS A 192 13.35 -6.05 -29.42
N VAL A 193 14.66 -6.17 -29.49
CA VAL A 193 15.59 -5.83 -28.40
C VAL A 193 16.68 -4.91 -28.95
N ILE A 194 16.91 -3.79 -28.30
CA ILE A 194 17.96 -2.83 -28.61
C ILE A 194 18.95 -2.82 -27.45
N VAL A 195 20.23 -2.93 -27.76
CA VAL A 195 21.30 -2.83 -26.76
C VAL A 195 22.02 -1.50 -26.96
N ILE A 196 22.04 -0.67 -25.93
CA ILE A 196 22.74 0.61 -25.94
C ILE A 196 24.02 0.44 -25.14
N ALA A 197 25.16 0.66 -25.79
CA ALA A 197 26.43 0.72 -25.09
C ALA A 197 26.46 1.95 -24.18
N GLU A 198 26.63 1.71 -22.88
CA GLU A 198 26.99 2.74 -21.92
C GLU A 198 28.41 3.19 -22.23
N SER A 199 28.60 4.46 -22.58
CA SER A 199 29.94 5.00 -22.76
C SER A 199 30.54 5.17 -21.37
N ASN A 200 31.57 4.40 -21.03
CA ASN A 200 32.42 4.66 -19.86
C ASN A 200 32.97 6.09 -19.98
N GLN A 201 32.39 7.02 -19.24
CA GLN A 201 32.96 8.33 -18.94
C GLN A 201 33.13 8.44 -17.44
#